data_AF-A0A953EC45-F1
#
_entry.id   AF-A0A953EC45-F1
#
_cell.length_a   1.000
_cell.length_b   1.000
_cell.length_c   1.000
_cell.angle_alpha   90.00
_cell.angle_beta   90.00
_cell.angle_gamma   90.00
#
_symmetry.space_group_name_H-M   'P 1'
#
loop_
_entity.id
_entity.type
_entity.pdbx_description
1 polymer ?
#
loop_
_entity_poly.entity_id
_entity_poly.type
_entity_poly.pdbx_seq_one_letter_code
_entity_poly.pdbx_strand_id
1 'polypeptide(L)'
;ALTAAPWFASLLMPDILAPALVLALFLLGFGGDRLKRAELWALGLVATLAIAAHLSHLPVAAALLLPVAFLRRRWRAVLRCVAPLLAAVLLLLATNWVVHGRLALSPYGAVFALARLVADGPAARTIAARCPEAGWHLCRWAGRLPTDSDLFLWQGDGPVWAPRLDGATPGGPISLAPEAAVILRETLAREPLAVLRAAAANTLRQLGMVRVGDTLGPENLQASVARQLALGFPAAEQRRFEWSLQAQGKLPEAAALLLWPHGAVLLLGALAALLAGVDAARARDARRLGLLLCVLVGLGANAAATGALSRSHDRYQARIAWLLPLAGLLAWRRGVPVAAVRDEAIGDPLR
;
A
#
# COMPACT_ATOMS: atom_id res chain seq x y z
N ALA A 1 -8.96 19.17 3.46
CA ALA A 1 -8.98 18.88 4.92
C ALA A 1 -9.91 17.72 5.27
N LEU A 2 -11.11 17.64 4.67
CA LEU A 2 -12.16 16.65 5.04
C LEU A 2 -11.90 15.20 4.59
N THR A 3 -10.71 14.91 4.05
CA THR A 3 -10.30 13.56 3.65
C THR A 3 -8.94 13.26 4.26
N ALA A 4 -8.52 12.00 4.20
CA ALA A 4 -7.20 11.55 4.62
C ALA A 4 -6.02 12.15 3.82
N ALA A 5 -6.25 12.71 2.62
CA ALA A 5 -5.19 13.13 1.69
C ALA A 5 -4.14 14.10 2.30
N PRO A 6 -4.51 15.25 2.90
CA PRO A 6 -3.53 16.16 3.50
C PRO A 6 -2.75 15.51 4.66
N TRP A 7 -3.39 14.61 5.43
CA TRP A 7 -2.74 13.92 6.53
C TRP A 7 -1.62 13.02 6.03
N PHE A 8 -1.89 12.16 5.06
CA PHE A 8 -0.87 11.27 4.48
C PHE A 8 0.19 12.02 3.65
N ALA A 9 -0.15 13.17 3.06
CA ALA A 9 0.83 14.02 2.39
C ALA A 9 1.83 14.67 3.36
N SER A 10 1.45 14.83 4.63
CA SER A 10 2.31 15.41 5.69
C SER A 10 3.08 14.37 6.50
N LEU A 11 2.85 13.07 6.27
CA LEU A 11 3.60 12.00 6.94
C LEU A 11 4.87 11.67 6.15
N LEU A 12 5.99 11.52 6.86
CA LEU A 12 7.24 11.00 6.30
C LEU A 12 7.14 9.47 6.14
N MET A 13 6.24 9.01 5.28
CA MET A 13 5.96 7.60 5.03
C MET A 13 5.63 7.39 3.54
N PRO A 14 5.85 6.18 2.98
CA PRO A 14 5.56 5.90 1.57
C PRO A 14 4.06 5.85 1.26
N ASP A 15 3.18 6.07 2.23
CA ASP A 15 1.73 5.92 2.11
C ASP A 15 1.10 6.83 1.04
N ILE A 16 1.60 8.06 0.85
CA ILE A 16 1.13 8.95 -0.22
C ILE A 16 1.47 8.42 -1.63
N LEU A 17 2.44 7.52 -1.73
CA LEU A 17 2.82 6.92 -3.00
C LEU A 17 1.80 5.88 -3.48
N ALA A 18 0.97 5.33 -2.59
CA ALA A 18 -0.10 4.40 -2.97
C ALA A 18 -1.14 5.04 -3.91
N PRO A 19 -1.78 6.19 -3.57
CA PRO A 19 -2.68 6.86 -4.50
C PRO A 19 -1.94 7.47 -5.70
N ALA A 20 -0.70 7.95 -5.52
CA ALA A 20 0.11 8.46 -6.64
C ALA A 20 0.37 7.37 -7.69
N LEU A 21 0.64 6.14 -7.27
CA LEU A 21 0.80 4.99 -8.14
C LEU A 21 -0.46 4.70 -8.98
N VAL A 22 -1.65 4.68 -8.35
CA VAL A 22 -2.92 4.46 -9.05
C VAL A 22 -3.12 5.51 -10.14
N LEU A 23 -2.92 6.78 -9.79
CA LEU A 23 -3.09 7.89 -10.72
C LEU A 23 -2.04 7.87 -11.83
N ALA A 24 -0.78 7.57 -11.52
CA ALA A 24 0.30 7.49 -12.50
C ALA A 24 0.04 6.37 -13.52
N LEU A 25 -0.34 5.17 -13.07
CA LEU A 25 -0.66 4.06 -13.98
C LEU A 25 -1.92 4.32 -14.80
N PHE A 26 -2.93 4.98 -14.22
CA PHE A 26 -4.09 5.47 -14.98
C PHE A 26 -3.66 6.43 -16.11
N LEU A 27 -2.85 7.45 -15.81
CA LEU A 27 -2.39 8.42 -16.79
C LEU A 27 -1.52 7.78 -17.88
N LEU A 28 -0.63 6.85 -17.52
CA LEU A 28 0.18 6.10 -18.48
C LEU A 28 -0.66 5.23 -19.43
N GLY A 29 -1.71 4.58 -18.90
CA GLY A 29 -2.59 3.69 -19.67
C GLY A 29 -3.63 4.42 -20.53
N PHE A 30 -4.20 5.51 -20.02
CA PHE A 30 -5.38 6.19 -20.61
C PHE A 30 -5.11 7.60 -21.13
N GLY A 31 -4.02 8.26 -20.69
CA GLY A 31 -3.69 9.64 -21.03
C GLY A 31 -2.57 9.79 -22.06
N GLY A 32 -1.91 8.71 -22.49
CA GLY A 32 -0.68 8.83 -23.28
C GLY A 32 -0.81 9.34 -24.72
N ASP A 33 -2.00 9.73 -25.17
CA ASP A 33 -2.20 10.52 -26.40
C ASP A 33 -2.31 12.03 -26.15
N ARG A 34 -2.42 12.45 -24.88
CA ARG A 34 -2.47 13.84 -24.43
C ARG A 34 -1.23 14.28 -23.65
N LEU A 35 -0.31 13.36 -23.41
CA LEU A 35 0.91 13.58 -22.63
C LEU A 35 2.13 13.72 -23.54
N LYS A 36 2.96 14.70 -23.24
CA LYS A 36 4.29 14.87 -23.83
C LYS A 36 5.19 13.72 -23.39
N ARG A 37 6.25 13.45 -24.17
CA ARG A 37 7.24 12.40 -23.86
C ARG A 37 7.88 12.59 -22.48
N ALA A 38 8.20 13.83 -22.10
CA ALA A 38 8.74 14.16 -20.78
C ALA A 38 7.77 13.80 -19.64
N GLU A 39 6.46 14.06 -19.81
CA GLU A 39 5.44 13.72 -18.82
C GLU A 39 5.29 12.20 -18.68
N LEU A 40 5.35 11.45 -19.79
CA LEU A 40 5.34 9.99 -19.75
C LEU A 40 6.55 9.43 -18.99
N TRP A 41 7.75 9.98 -19.23
CA TRP A 41 8.95 9.58 -18.49
C TRP A 41 8.85 9.92 -17.01
N ALA A 42 8.40 11.13 -16.66
CA ALA A 42 8.22 11.55 -15.28
C ALA A 42 7.21 10.65 -14.54
N LEU A 43 6.06 10.34 -15.17
CA LEU A 43 5.06 9.42 -14.61
C LEU A 43 5.61 8.00 -14.47
N GLY A 44 6.40 7.52 -15.44
CA GLY A 44 7.08 6.23 -15.36
C GLY A 44 8.07 6.17 -14.18
N LEU A 45 8.85 7.23 -13.97
CA LEU A 45 9.75 7.35 -12.84
C LEU A 45 8.98 7.37 -11.50
N VAL A 46 7.94 8.20 -11.39
CA VAL A 46 7.09 8.27 -10.20
C VAL A 46 6.46 6.91 -9.90
N ALA A 47 5.91 6.22 -10.90
CA ALA A 47 5.34 4.88 -10.71
C ALA A 47 6.40 3.86 -10.28
N THR A 48 7.60 3.89 -10.88
CA THR A 48 8.71 3.00 -10.52
C THR A 48 9.11 3.19 -9.05
N LEU A 49 9.35 4.44 -8.65
CA LEU A 49 9.74 4.79 -7.28
C LEU A 49 8.62 4.47 -6.29
N ALA A 50 7.36 4.76 -6.65
CA ALA A 50 6.21 4.43 -5.82
C ALA A 50 6.11 2.92 -5.57
N ILE A 51 6.29 2.08 -6.60
CA ILE A 51 6.26 0.62 -6.45
C ILE A 51 7.42 0.13 -5.59
N ALA A 52 8.64 0.63 -5.83
CA ALA A 52 9.83 0.21 -5.11
C ALA A 52 9.83 0.67 -3.63
N ALA A 53 9.16 1.78 -3.32
CA ALA A 53 9.13 2.35 -1.97
C ALA A 53 8.36 1.49 -0.95
N HIS A 54 7.44 0.62 -1.40
CA HIS A 54 6.67 -0.23 -0.48
C HIS A 54 6.18 -1.51 -1.16
N LEU A 55 6.48 -2.67 -0.57
CA LEU A 55 6.20 -3.98 -1.20
C LEU A 55 4.71 -4.24 -1.50
N SER A 56 3.77 -3.65 -0.73
CA SER A 56 2.34 -3.77 -1.04
C SER A 56 1.94 -3.11 -2.36
N HIS A 57 2.79 -2.25 -2.94
CA HIS A 57 2.52 -1.59 -4.21
C HIS A 57 2.78 -2.50 -5.43
N LEU A 58 3.54 -3.59 -5.27
CA LEU A 58 3.74 -4.60 -6.33
C LEU A 58 2.42 -5.27 -6.77
N PRO A 59 1.64 -5.91 -5.87
CA PRO A 59 0.35 -6.50 -6.24
C PRO A 59 -0.67 -5.44 -6.69
N VAL A 60 -0.61 -4.21 -6.14
CA VAL A 60 -1.45 -3.10 -6.59
C VAL A 60 -1.15 -2.73 -8.05
N ALA A 61 0.12 -2.52 -8.39
CA ALA A 61 0.54 -2.22 -9.77
C ALA A 61 0.18 -3.34 -10.74
N ALA A 62 0.39 -4.61 -10.34
CA ALA A 62 0.01 -5.77 -11.15
C ALA A 62 -1.51 -5.82 -11.39
N ALA A 63 -2.33 -5.59 -10.37
CA ALA A 63 -3.79 -5.57 -10.49
C ALA A 63 -4.27 -4.42 -11.41
N LEU A 64 -3.63 -3.25 -11.34
CA LEU A 64 -3.95 -2.09 -12.19
C LEU A 64 -3.69 -2.32 -13.69
N LEU A 65 -2.94 -3.37 -14.07
CA LEU A 65 -2.81 -3.76 -15.47
C LEU A 65 -4.14 -4.28 -16.06
N LEU A 66 -5.02 -4.87 -15.23
CA LEU A 66 -6.29 -5.44 -15.67
C LEU A 66 -7.23 -4.41 -16.32
N PRO A 67 -7.59 -3.28 -15.69
CA PRO A 67 -8.44 -2.27 -16.33
C PRO A 67 -7.80 -1.66 -17.58
N VAL A 68 -6.48 -1.48 -17.60
CA VAL A 68 -5.76 -0.97 -18.79
C VAL A 68 -5.85 -1.97 -19.95
N ALA A 69 -5.56 -3.24 -19.70
CA ALA A 69 -5.61 -4.29 -20.72
C ALA A 69 -7.03 -4.47 -21.26
N PHE A 70 -8.03 -4.54 -20.37
CA PHE A 70 -9.42 -4.78 -20.73
C PHE A 70 -10.05 -3.63 -21.53
N LEU A 71 -9.84 -2.37 -21.12
CA LEU A 71 -10.49 -1.21 -21.73
C LEU A 71 -9.72 -0.62 -22.91
N ARG A 72 -8.38 -0.62 -22.89
CA ARG A 72 -7.60 -0.01 -23.99
C ARG A 72 -7.38 -0.97 -25.14
N ARG A 73 -7.26 -2.27 -24.87
CA ARG A 73 -6.95 -3.32 -25.86
C ARG A 73 -5.79 -2.94 -26.80
N ARG A 74 -4.84 -2.15 -26.30
CA ARG A 74 -3.68 -1.63 -27.04
C ARG A 74 -2.43 -2.04 -26.29
N TRP A 75 -1.61 -2.90 -26.89
CA TRP A 75 -0.38 -3.39 -26.26
C TRP A 75 0.54 -2.26 -25.81
N ARG A 76 0.65 -1.16 -26.57
CA ARG A 76 1.45 0.02 -26.19
C ARG A 76 1.00 0.67 -24.88
N ALA A 77 -0.31 0.69 -24.60
CA ALA A 77 -0.82 1.23 -23.33
C ALA A 77 -0.46 0.32 -22.16
N VAL A 78 -0.60 -1.00 -22.35
CA VAL A 78 -0.21 -1.99 -21.35
C VAL A 78 1.29 -1.94 -21.08
N LEU A 79 2.14 -1.88 -22.12
CA LEU A 79 3.59 -1.80 -21.94
C LEU A 79 4.05 -0.56 -21.17
N ARG A 80 3.39 0.59 -21.35
CA ARG A 80 3.69 1.79 -20.56
C ARG A 80 3.43 1.60 -19.07
N CYS A 81 2.49 0.74 -18.70
CA CYS A 81 2.18 0.40 -17.31
C CYS A 81 3.04 -0.77 -16.79
N VAL A 82 3.42 -1.71 -17.66
CA VAL A 82 4.32 -2.83 -17.31
C VAL A 82 5.75 -2.36 -17.10
N ALA A 83 6.24 -1.40 -17.89
CA ALA A 83 7.60 -0.88 -17.78
C ALA A 83 7.99 -0.41 -16.37
N PRO A 84 7.24 0.47 -15.67
CA PRO A 84 7.58 0.88 -14.31
C PRO A 84 7.50 -0.26 -13.29
N LEU A 85 6.62 -1.25 -13.48
CA LEU A 85 6.57 -2.44 -12.63
C LEU A 85 7.84 -3.29 -12.78
N LEU A 86 8.27 -3.56 -14.02
CA LEU A 86 9.52 -4.28 -14.28
C LEU A 86 10.74 -3.51 -13.77
N ALA A 87 10.79 -2.19 -13.99
CA ALA A 87 11.86 -1.34 -13.49
C ALA A 87 11.93 -1.37 -11.95
N ALA A 88 10.78 -1.35 -11.27
CA ALA A 88 10.73 -1.42 -9.81
C ALA A 88 11.16 -2.80 -9.29
N VAL A 89 10.75 -3.89 -9.95
CA VAL A 89 11.22 -5.25 -9.65
C VAL A 89 12.74 -5.33 -9.79
N LEU A 90 13.29 -4.85 -10.90
CA LEU A 90 14.75 -4.83 -11.13
C LEU A 90 15.46 -3.98 -10.08
N LEU A 91 14.92 -2.81 -9.74
CA LEU A 91 15.47 -1.94 -8.70
C LEU A 91 15.50 -2.65 -7.34
N LEU A 92 14.39 -3.30 -6.94
CA LEU A 92 14.32 -4.08 -5.70
C LEU A 92 15.30 -5.26 -5.69
N LEU A 93 15.41 -5.99 -6.80
CA LEU A 93 16.35 -7.10 -6.92
C LEU A 93 17.80 -6.61 -6.83
N ALA A 94 18.13 -5.51 -7.51
CA ALA A 94 19.46 -4.92 -7.51
C ALA A 94 19.84 -4.39 -6.12
N THR A 95 18.95 -3.65 -5.45
CA THR A 95 19.23 -3.12 -4.11
C THR A 95 19.38 -4.24 -3.09
N ASN A 96 18.53 -5.26 -3.11
CA ASN A 96 18.66 -6.40 -2.21
C ASN A 96 19.90 -7.24 -2.50
N TRP A 97 20.33 -7.35 -3.76
CA TRP A 97 21.58 -8.02 -4.10
C TRP A 97 22.79 -7.24 -3.56
N VAL A 98 22.85 -5.92 -3.78
CA VAL A 98 23.96 -5.07 -3.33
C VAL A 98 24.02 -4.96 -1.80
N VAL A 99 22.87 -4.79 -1.13
CA VAL A 99 22.82 -4.51 0.32
C VAL A 99 22.80 -5.79 1.16
N HIS A 100 22.12 -6.84 0.69
CA HIS A 100 21.89 -8.06 1.47
C HIS A 100 22.55 -9.31 0.85
N GLY A 101 23.20 -9.20 -0.31
CA GLY A 101 23.76 -10.35 -1.01
C GLY A 101 22.71 -11.34 -1.53
N ARG A 102 21.44 -10.92 -1.62
CA ARG A 102 20.31 -11.81 -1.93
C ARG A 102 19.50 -11.26 -3.10
N LEU A 103 19.38 -12.06 -4.15
CA LEU A 103 18.48 -11.75 -5.27
C LEU A 103 17.03 -12.11 -4.91
N ALA A 104 16.38 -11.23 -4.15
CA ALA A 104 15.01 -11.40 -3.69
C ALA A 104 14.27 -10.07 -3.65
N LEU A 105 12.95 -10.08 -3.88
CA LEU A 105 12.10 -8.88 -3.74
C LEU A 105 11.96 -8.44 -2.28
N SER A 106 11.90 -9.41 -1.37
CA SER A 106 11.76 -9.20 0.07
C SER A 106 12.53 -10.28 0.82
N PRO A 107 13.85 -10.08 1.07
CA PRO A 107 14.71 -11.11 1.66
C PRO A 107 14.23 -11.68 3.01
N TYR A 108 13.46 -10.88 3.76
CA TYR A 108 12.99 -11.21 5.11
C TYR A 108 11.46 -11.12 5.25
N GLY A 109 10.71 -10.96 4.14
CA GLY A 109 9.26 -10.75 4.16
C GLY A 109 8.43 -11.91 4.69
N ALA A 110 8.99 -13.13 4.70
CA ALA A 110 8.31 -14.33 5.21
C ALA A 110 7.89 -14.20 6.68
N VAL A 111 8.59 -13.40 7.49
CA VAL A 111 8.25 -13.19 8.90
C VAL A 111 6.91 -12.48 9.08
N PHE A 112 6.61 -11.48 8.25
CA PHE A 112 5.33 -10.76 8.30
C PHE A 112 4.17 -11.67 7.85
N ALA A 113 4.36 -12.42 6.77
CA ALA A 113 3.38 -13.39 6.30
C ALA A 113 3.14 -14.47 7.36
N LEU A 114 4.20 -14.99 8.00
CA LEU A 114 4.07 -15.94 9.10
C LEU A 114 3.29 -15.33 10.27
N ALA A 115 3.62 -14.11 10.71
CA ALA A 115 2.93 -13.44 11.81
C ALA A 115 1.43 -13.27 11.54
N ARG A 116 1.05 -12.99 10.29
CA ARG A 116 -0.35 -12.95 9.85
C ARG A 116 -1.01 -14.33 9.95
N LEU A 117 -0.37 -15.37 9.43
CA LEU A 117 -0.91 -16.73 9.47
C LEU A 117 -0.92 -17.36 10.87
N VAL A 118 -0.06 -16.90 11.78
CA VAL A 118 -0.10 -17.27 13.20
C VAL A 118 -1.33 -16.64 13.84
N ALA A 119 -1.53 -15.33 13.65
CA ALA A 119 -2.70 -14.63 14.18
C ALA A 119 -4.03 -15.16 13.60
N ASP A 120 -4.06 -15.55 12.32
CA ASP A 120 -5.23 -16.18 11.69
C ASP A 120 -5.46 -17.64 12.16
N GLY A 121 -4.41 -18.29 12.69
CA GLY A 121 -4.45 -19.66 13.20
C GLY A 121 -3.78 -20.76 12.34
N PRO A 122 -3.82 -20.76 10.99
CA PRO A 122 -3.22 -21.85 10.20
C PRO A 122 -1.75 -22.14 10.52
N ALA A 123 -0.91 -21.12 10.69
CA ALA A 123 0.49 -21.35 11.02
C ALA A 123 0.67 -21.80 12.46
N ALA A 124 -0.14 -21.31 13.40
CA ALA A 124 -0.10 -21.76 14.79
C ALA A 124 -0.46 -23.26 14.91
N ARG A 125 -1.49 -23.72 14.17
CA ARG A 125 -1.85 -25.13 14.08
C ARG A 125 -0.79 -25.97 13.37
N THR A 126 -0.17 -25.44 12.32
CA THR A 126 0.94 -26.09 11.62
C THR A 126 2.14 -26.29 12.54
N ILE A 127 2.53 -25.25 13.31
CA ILE A 127 3.59 -25.32 14.31
C ILE A 127 3.22 -26.37 15.39
N ALA A 128 2.01 -26.32 15.95
CA ALA A 128 1.59 -27.29 16.95
C ALA A 128 1.61 -28.74 16.44
N ALA A 129 1.30 -28.98 15.16
CA ALA A 129 1.29 -30.31 14.57
C ALA A 129 2.66 -30.85 14.16
N ARG A 130 3.70 -30.01 14.17
CA ARG A 130 5.07 -30.36 13.76
C ARG A 130 6.06 -30.39 14.91
N CYS A 131 5.66 -29.90 16.08
CA CYS A 131 6.51 -29.82 17.25
C CYS A 131 6.22 -30.98 18.21
N PRO A 132 7.26 -31.58 18.82
CA PRO A 132 8.66 -31.12 18.82
C PRO A 132 9.53 -31.57 17.64
N GLU A 133 9.04 -32.44 16.75
CA GLU A 133 9.86 -33.17 15.75
C GLU A 133 10.58 -32.25 14.75
N ALA A 134 9.99 -31.11 14.39
CA ALA A 134 10.56 -30.18 13.42
C ALA A 134 11.75 -29.37 13.95
N GLY A 135 11.99 -29.36 15.27
CA GLY A 135 13.15 -28.68 15.87
C GLY A 135 13.19 -27.16 15.68
N TRP A 136 12.10 -26.53 15.24
CA TRP A 136 12.02 -25.09 15.02
C TRP A 136 12.18 -24.31 16.33
N HIS A 137 12.78 -23.12 16.26
CA HIS A 137 12.81 -22.18 17.39
C HIS A 137 11.38 -21.86 17.89
N LEU A 138 10.42 -21.76 16.98
CA LEU A 138 9.02 -21.53 17.31
C LEU A 138 8.33 -22.71 18.02
N CYS A 139 8.93 -23.90 18.09
CA CYS A 139 8.37 -25.01 18.88
C CYS A 139 8.27 -24.69 20.38
N ARG A 140 9.15 -23.83 20.89
CA ARG A 140 9.07 -23.33 22.28
C ARG A 140 7.83 -22.47 22.54
N TRP A 141 7.14 -22.05 21.49
CA TRP A 141 5.95 -21.21 21.55
C TRP A 141 4.68 -21.95 21.13
N ALA A 142 4.79 -23.22 20.71
CA ALA A 142 3.65 -24.03 20.33
C ALA A 142 2.57 -24.03 21.42
N GLY A 143 1.30 -23.81 21.03
CA GLY A 143 0.16 -23.71 21.95
C GLY A 143 -0.01 -22.37 22.68
N ARG A 144 0.99 -21.46 22.63
CA ARG A 144 0.93 -20.13 23.28
C ARG A 144 1.38 -18.98 22.37
N LEU A 145 1.34 -19.20 21.06
CA LEU A 145 1.64 -18.15 20.08
C LEU A 145 0.61 -17.01 20.19
N PRO A 146 1.04 -15.73 20.12
CA PRO A 146 0.13 -14.59 20.15
C PRO A 146 -0.90 -14.66 19.01
N THR A 147 -2.16 -14.35 19.32
CA THR A 147 -3.23 -14.20 18.32
C THR A 147 -3.22 -12.82 17.64
N ASP A 148 -2.28 -11.96 18.03
CA ASP A 148 -2.06 -10.64 17.45
C ASP A 148 -0.72 -10.59 16.72
N SER A 149 -0.74 -10.17 15.45
CA SER A 149 0.49 -10.15 14.62
C SER A 149 1.53 -9.15 15.13
N ASP A 150 1.13 -8.03 15.74
CA ASP A 150 2.12 -7.06 16.24
C ASP A 150 2.77 -7.56 17.52
N LEU A 151 2.03 -8.24 18.40
CA LEU A 151 2.63 -8.91 19.55
C LEU A 151 3.62 -9.99 19.11
N PHE A 152 3.28 -10.79 18.10
CA PHE A 152 4.21 -11.76 17.53
C PHE A 152 5.49 -11.09 16.99
N LEU A 153 5.35 -9.96 16.27
CA LEU A 153 6.46 -9.30 15.57
C LEU A 153 7.34 -8.42 16.46
N TRP A 154 6.76 -7.72 17.42
CA TRP A 154 7.40 -6.54 18.04
C TRP A 154 7.56 -6.64 19.55
N GLN A 155 6.96 -7.64 20.19
CA GLN A 155 7.18 -7.87 21.61
C GLN A 155 8.65 -8.30 21.85
N GLY A 156 9.37 -7.56 22.69
CA GLY A 156 10.83 -7.70 22.86
C GLY A 156 11.27 -9.05 23.45
N ASP A 157 10.43 -9.70 24.24
CA ASP A 157 10.63 -11.06 24.76
C ASP A 157 9.80 -12.11 24.01
N GLY A 158 9.14 -11.71 22.92
CA GLY A 158 8.22 -12.54 22.13
C GLY A 158 8.91 -13.50 21.15
N PRO A 159 8.11 -14.24 20.35
CA PRO A 159 8.60 -15.33 19.49
C PRO A 159 9.71 -14.93 18.51
N VAL A 160 9.66 -13.70 18.00
CA VAL A 160 10.65 -13.18 17.04
C VAL A 160 11.95 -12.76 17.72
N TRP A 161 11.89 -12.16 18.91
CA TRP A 161 13.04 -11.49 19.55
C TRP A 161 13.74 -12.31 20.63
N ALA A 162 13.07 -13.35 21.15
CA ALA A 162 13.65 -14.24 22.15
C ALA A 162 14.98 -14.87 21.66
N PRO A 163 15.97 -15.07 22.55
CA PRO A 163 17.23 -15.72 22.19
C PRO A 163 16.96 -17.09 21.55
N ARG A 164 17.66 -17.37 20.43
CA ARG A 164 17.54 -18.68 19.79
C ARG A 164 18.49 -19.68 20.44
N LEU A 165 18.07 -20.94 20.49
CA LEU A 165 18.82 -22.05 21.10
C LEU A 165 19.42 -23.01 20.06
N ASP A 166 19.18 -22.74 18.77
CA ASP A 166 19.65 -23.51 17.63
C ASP A 166 21.01 -23.03 17.10
N GLY A 167 21.71 -22.19 17.87
CA GLY A 167 23.00 -21.60 17.50
C GLY A 167 22.92 -20.38 16.59
N ALA A 168 21.74 -19.98 16.11
CA ALA A 168 21.60 -18.74 15.34
C ALA A 168 21.50 -17.51 16.26
N THR A 169 22.46 -16.60 16.18
CA THR A 169 22.47 -15.33 16.94
C THR A 169 22.62 -14.14 16.01
N PRO A 170 22.00 -12.97 16.31
CA PRO A 170 21.06 -12.69 17.39
C PRO A 170 19.62 -13.17 17.07
N GLY A 171 18.68 -12.96 18.00
CA GLY A 171 17.24 -13.04 17.69
C GLY A 171 16.79 -11.95 16.71
N GLY A 172 15.48 -11.89 16.45
CA GLY A 172 14.87 -10.87 15.59
C GLY A 172 14.44 -11.39 14.21
N PRO A 173 13.81 -10.50 13.40
CA PRO A 173 13.15 -10.90 12.17
C PRO A 173 14.12 -11.42 11.10
N ILE A 174 15.32 -10.87 11.00
CA ILE A 174 16.34 -11.34 10.03
C ILE A 174 16.73 -12.80 10.31
N SER A 175 16.94 -13.12 11.58
CA SER A 175 17.35 -14.44 12.05
C SER A 175 16.22 -15.47 11.92
N LEU A 176 14.97 -15.06 12.17
CA LEU A 176 13.81 -15.96 12.04
C LEU A 176 13.40 -16.22 10.57
N ALA A 177 13.74 -15.35 9.63
CA ALA A 177 13.23 -15.39 8.25
C ALA A 177 13.39 -16.75 7.53
N PRO A 178 14.52 -17.49 7.62
CA PRO A 178 14.65 -18.80 7.00
C PRO A 178 13.65 -19.83 7.55
N GLU A 179 13.53 -19.92 8.88
CA GLU A 179 12.55 -20.78 9.56
C GLU A 179 11.12 -20.35 9.19
N ALA A 180 10.85 -19.05 9.18
CA ALA A 180 9.53 -18.53 8.82
C ALA A 180 9.12 -18.91 7.39
N ALA A 181 10.06 -18.90 6.44
CA ALA A 181 9.80 -19.34 5.07
C ALA A 181 9.47 -20.83 4.97
N VAL A 182 10.11 -21.68 5.79
CA VAL A 182 9.79 -23.12 5.87
C VAL A 182 8.37 -23.30 6.40
N ILE A 183 8.06 -22.71 7.55
CA ILE A 183 6.74 -22.82 8.19
C ILE A 183 5.64 -22.27 7.29
N LEU A 184 5.89 -21.15 6.60
CA LEU A 184 4.94 -20.58 5.65
C LEU A 184 4.61 -21.56 4.52
N ARG A 185 5.62 -22.18 3.89
CA ARG A 185 5.39 -23.18 2.83
C ARG A 185 4.64 -24.39 3.35
N GLU A 186 4.99 -24.89 4.53
CA GLU A 186 4.27 -26.01 5.15
C GLU A 186 2.82 -25.67 5.48
N THR A 187 2.58 -24.47 6.00
CA THR A 187 1.24 -23.98 6.33
C THR A 187 0.38 -23.87 5.07
N LEU A 188 0.94 -23.35 3.98
CA LEU A 188 0.24 -23.23 2.70
C LEU A 188 -0.10 -24.60 2.10
N ALA A 189 0.79 -25.58 2.22
CA ALA A 189 0.55 -26.94 1.76
C ALA A 189 -0.48 -27.69 2.63
N ARG A 190 -0.43 -27.49 3.95
CA ARG A 190 -1.29 -28.17 4.92
C ARG A 190 -2.69 -27.58 5.00
N GLU A 191 -2.82 -26.25 4.94
CA GLU A 191 -4.06 -25.53 5.24
C GLU A 191 -4.47 -24.49 4.17
N PRO A 192 -4.44 -24.80 2.86
CA PRO A 192 -4.63 -23.82 1.80
C PRO A 192 -6.00 -23.11 1.89
N LEU A 193 -7.07 -23.86 2.16
CA LEU A 193 -8.42 -23.30 2.26
C LEU A 193 -8.58 -22.39 3.50
N ALA A 194 -7.91 -22.72 4.60
CA ALA A 194 -7.96 -21.89 5.80
C ALA A 194 -7.22 -20.57 5.59
N VAL A 195 -6.06 -20.62 4.92
CA VAL A 195 -5.30 -19.43 4.53
C VAL A 195 -6.12 -18.55 3.58
N LEU A 196 -6.73 -19.12 2.53
CA LEU A 196 -7.54 -18.36 1.58
C LEU A 196 -8.75 -17.69 2.24
N ARG A 197 -9.45 -18.41 3.12
CA ARG A 197 -10.59 -17.86 3.87
C ARG A 197 -10.17 -16.72 4.82
N ALA A 198 -9.06 -16.89 5.52
CA ALA A 198 -8.52 -15.84 6.39
C ALA A 198 -8.08 -14.60 5.58
N ALA A 199 -7.36 -14.80 4.48
CA ALA A 199 -6.97 -13.74 3.56
C ALA A 199 -8.18 -12.96 3.02
N ALA A 200 -9.25 -13.65 2.62
CA ALA A 200 -10.49 -13.02 2.16
C ALA A 200 -11.17 -12.21 3.29
N ALA A 201 -11.29 -12.79 4.48
CA ALA A 201 -11.88 -12.10 5.64
C ALA A 201 -11.07 -10.85 6.02
N ASN A 202 -9.75 -10.93 6.02
CA ASN A 202 -8.86 -9.81 6.34
C ASN A 202 -8.89 -8.73 5.24
N THR A 203 -9.03 -9.12 3.97
CA THR A 203 -9.24 -8.19 2.86
C THR A 203 -10.53 -7.40 3.03
N LEU A 204 -11.64 -8.10 3.32
CA LEU A 204 -12.94 -7.47 3.55
C LEU A 204 -12.92 -6.53 4.77
N ARG A 205 -12.28 -6.96 5.86
CA ARG A 205 -12.06 -6.12 7.04
C ARG A 205 -11.26 -4.87 6.67
N GLN A 206 -10.15 -5.02 5.96
CA GLN A 206 -9.27 -3.91 5.58
C GLN A 206 -9.96 -2.89 4.68
N LEU A 207 -10.91 -3.29 3.83
CA LEU A 207 -11.71 -2.36 3.02
C LEU A 207 -12.52 -1.37 3.86
N GLY A 208 -12.98 -1.78 5.04
CA GLY A 208 -13.76 -0.93 5.97
C GLY A 208 -12.89 -0.13 6.96
N MET A 209 -11.61 -0.49 7.12
CA MET A 209 -10.69 0.17 8.04
C MET A 209 -10.07 1.40 7.37
N VAL A 210 -10.81 2.50 7.36
CA VAL A 210 -10.46 3.75 6.63
C VAL A 210 -10.21 4.94 7.56
N ARG A 211 -10.08 4.73 8.87
CA ARG A 211 -9.85 5.84 9.81
C ARG A 211 -8.41 6.35 9.65
N VAL A 212 -8.17 7.61 10.02
CA VAL A 212 -6.82 8.21 10.00
C VAL A 212 -6.12 8.07 11.35
N GLY A 213 -6.90 7.83 12.42
CA GLY A 213 -6.51 8.04 13.81
C GLY A 213 -5.32 7.21 14.29
N ASP A 214 -5.09 6.01 13.73
CA ASP A 214 -3.99 5.13 14.13
C ASP A 214 -2.59 5.65 13.74
N THR A 215 -2.52 6.68 12.88
CA THR A 215 -1.27 7.38 12.54
C THR A 215 -1.04 8.68 13.29
N LEU A 216 -1.99 9.11 14.12
CA LEU A 216 -1.94 10.45 14.75
C LEU A 216 -1.46 10.42 16.20
N GLY A 217 -1.39 9.24 16.82
CA GLY A 217 -0.93 9.11 18.19
C GLY A 217 0.61 9.08 18.31
N PRO A 218 1.12 9.08 19.56
CA PRO A 218 2.54 9.09 19.86
C PRO A 218 3.18 7.68 19.85
N GLU A 219 2.38 6.64 19.59
CA GLU A 219 2.79 5.26 19.76
C GLU A 219 4.01 4.94 18.89
N ASN A 220 5.01 4.30 19.48
CA ASN A 220 6.27 3.91 18.84
C ASN A 220 7.14 5.05 18.30
N LEU A 221 6.71 6.33 18.33
CA LEU A 221 7.49 7.43 17.79
C LEU A 221 8.82 7.62 18.53
N GLN A 222 8.84 7.38 19.84
CA GLN A 222 10.07 7.44 20.63
C GLN A 222 11.06 6.33 20.24
N ALA A 223 10.57 5.10 20.09
CA ALA A 223 11.39 3.95 19.72
C ALA A 223 11.87 3.99 18.26
N SER A 224 11.14 4.71 17.38
CA SER A 224 11.43 4.82 15.96
C SER A 224 12.00 6.19 15.58
N VAL A 225 11.15 7.23 15.47
CA VAL A 225 11.50 8.56 14.98
C VAL A 225 12.51 9.27 15.88
N ALA A 226 12.27 9.34 17.19
CA ALA A 226 13.15 10.07 18.11
C ALA A 226 14.56 9.47 18.12
N ARG A 227 14.66 8.14 18.08
CA ARG A 227 15.95 7.44 17.95
C ARG A 227 16.71 7.85 16.69
N GLN A 228 16.04 7.92 15.54
CA GLN A 228 16.70 8.34 14.29
C GLN A 228 17.09 9.82 14.32
N LEU A 229 16.26 10.69 14.92
CA LEU A 229 16.60 12.10 15.12
C LEU A 229 17.85 12.27 15.99
N ALA A 230 17.95 11.49 17.07
CA ALA A 230 19.12 11.53 17.95
C ALA A 230 20.43 11.11 17.26
N LEU A 231 20.36 10.21 16.28
CA LEU A 231 21.52 9.73 15.54
C LEU A 231 21.98 10.70 14.43
N GLY A 232 21.05 11.43 13.81
CA GLY A 232 21.32 12.18 12.58
C GLY A 232 21.08 13.68 12.62
N PHE A 233 20.46 14.21 13.69
CA PHE A 233 19.98 15.60 13.71
C PHE A 233 20.38 16.35 14.99
N PRO A 234 20.59 17.68 14.91
CA PRO A 234 20.88 18.50 16.09
C PRO A 234 19.79 18.42 17.15
N ALA A 235 20.17 18.64 18.42
CA ALA A 235 19.24 18.63 19.56
C ALA A 235 18.06 19.60 19.42
N ALA A 236 18.19 20.64 18.59
CA ALA A 236 17.08 21.54 18.27
C ALA A 236 15.93 20.83 17.54
N GLU A 237 16.23 19.91 16.61
CA GLU A 237 15.20 19.15 15.88
C GLU A 237 14.53 18.11 16.76
N GLN A 238 15.28 17.50 17.69
CA GLN A 238 14.73 16.60 18.70
C GLN A 238 13.71 17.34 19.58
N ARG A 239 14.05 18.53 20.08
CA ARG A 239 13.12 19.38 20.84
C ARG A 239 11.89 19.79 20.03
N ARG A 240 12.06 20.15 18.75
CA ARG A 240 10.93 20.47 17.85
C ARG A 240 10.00 19.28 17.68
N PHE A 241 10.54 18.09 17.51
CA PHE A 241 9.77 16.85 17.44
C PHE A 241 9.01 16.59 18.73
N GLU A 242 9.67 16.67 19.89
CA GLU A 242 9.05 16.50 21.21
C GLU A 242 7.93 17.52 21.47
N TRP A 243 8.07 18.75 20.95
CA TRP A 243 7.05 19.79 21.02
C TRP A 243 5.92 19.66 20.00
N SER A 244 5.99 18.71 19.05
CA SER A 244 4.90 18.48 18.13
C SER A 244 3.64 17.97 18.84
N LEU A 245 2.46 18.29 18.31
CA LEU A 245 1.19 17.78 18.85
C LEU A 245 1.14 16.25 18.82
N GLN A 246 1.77 15.62 17.82
CA GLN A 246 1.80 14.18 17.67
C GLN A 246 2.62 13.51 18.77
N ALA A 247 3.86 13.99 19.01
CA ALA A 247 4.72 13.46 20.05
C ALA A 247 4.13 13.65 21.46
N GLN A 248 3.38 14.73 21.68
CA GLN A 248 2.65 14.99 22.91
C GLN A 248 1.34 14.21 23.05
N GLY A 249 0.93 13.44 22.02
CA GLY A 249 -0.35 12.71 22.01
C GLY A 249 -1.60 13.60 21.93
N LYS A 250 -1.45 14.87 21.56
CA LYS A 250 -2.54 15.86 21.45
C LYS A 250 -3.12 15.99 20.05
N LEU A 251 -2.43 15.47 19.03
CA LEU A 251 -2.85 15.57 17.64
C LEU A 251 -4.21 14.88 17.34
N PRO A 252 -4.53 13.69 17.89
CA PRO A 252 -5.81 13.04 17.61
C PRO A 252 -7.02 13.90 17.98
N GLU A 253 -6.96 14.55 19.15
CA GLU A 253 -8.02 15.45 19.62
C GLU A 253 -8.11 16.71 18.75
N ALA A 254 -6.96 17.34 18.46
CA ALA A 254 -6.90 18.51 17.59
C ALA A 254 -7.41 18.22 16.16
N ALA A 255 -7.24 17.00 15.67
CA ALA A 255 -7.68 16.57 14.34
C ALA A 255 -9.15 16.12 14.29
N ALA A 256 -9.80 15.88 15.43
CA ALA A 256 -11.11 15.22 15.48
C ALA A 256 -12.19 15.97 14.69
N LEU A 257 -12.24 17.30 14.81
CA LEU A 257 -13.20 18.14 14.07
C LEU A 257 -12.93 18.21 12.55
N LEU A 258 -11.71 17.92 12.11
CA LEU A 258 -11.40 17.88 10.68
C LEU A 258 -11.69 16.50 10.08
N LEU A 259 -11.63 15.46 10.90
CA LEU A 259 -11.78 14.06 10.51
C LEU A 259 -13.20 13.51 10.73
N TRP A 260 -14.06 14.16 11.54
CA TRP A 260 -15.45 13.73 11.71
C TRP A 260 -16.22 13.53 10.38
N PRO A 261 -16.06 14.37 9.33
CA PRO A 261 -16.84 14.22 8.11
C PRO A 261 -16.19 13.22 7.14
N HIS A 262 -14.99 12.70 7.43
CA HIS A 262 -14.23 11.83 6.53
C HIS A 262 -15.03 10.61 6.07
N GLY A 263 -15.71 9.93 7.01
CA GLY A 263 -16.55 8.78 6.67
C GLY A 263 -17.69 9.12 5.71
N ALA A 264 -18.41 10.23 5.97
CA ALA A 264 -19.48 10.69 5.11
C ALA A 264 -18.95 11.11 3.72
N VAL A 265 -17.82 11.81 3.66
CA VAL A 265 -17.18 12.20 2.39
C VAL A 265 -16.75 10.99 1.57
N LEU A 266 -16.24 9.93 2.22
CA LEU A 266 -15.92 8.68 1.52
C LEU A 266 -17.16 7.98 0.98
N LEU A 267 -18.25 7.92 1.75
CA LEU A 267 -19.52 7.31 1.30
C LEU A 267 -20.14 8.08 0.13
N LEU A 268 -20.22 9.41 0.24
CA LEU A 268 -20.70 10.27 -0.85
C LEU A 268 -19.79 10.17 -2.07
N GLY A 269 -18.47 10.11 -1.87
CA GLY A 269 -17.50 9.92 -2.93
C GLY A 269 -17.64 8.56 -3.63
N ALA A 270 -17.90 7.49 -2.88
CA ALA A 270 -18.16 6.16 -3.42
C ALA A 270 -19.46 6.14 -4.24
N LEU A 271 -20.54 6.75 -3.74
CA LEU A 271 -21.79 6.89 -4.47
C LEU A 271 -21.60 7.71 -5.76
N ALA A 272 -20.90 8.84 -5.68
CA ALA A 272 -20.60 9.67 -6.82
C ALA A 272 -19.77 8.91 -7.87
N ALA A 273 -18.77 8.14 -7.45
CA ALA A 273 -17.95 7.29 -8.32
C ALA A 273 -18.77 6.19 -9.00
N LEU A 274 -19.70 5.53 -8.27
CA LEU A 274 -20.59 4.51 -8.83
C LEU A 274 -21.50 5.10 -9.91
N LEU A 275 -22.19 6.19 -9.60
CA LEU A 275 -23.10 6.85 -10.53
C LEU A 275 -22.35 7.39 -11.76
N ALA A 276 -21.17 7.98 -11.57
CA ALA A 276 -20.31 8.40 -12.67
C ALA A 276 -19.83 7.22 -13.53
N GLY A 277 -19.64 6.05 -12.94
CA GLY A 277 -19.27 4.82 -13.64
C GLY A 277 -20.38 4.32 -14.56
N VAL A 278 -21.64 4.37 -14.08
CA VAL A 278 -22.81 4.04 -14.90
C VAL A 278 -22.96 5.02 -16.07
N ASP A 279 -22.83 6.33 -15.83
CA ASP A 279 -22.87 7.35 -16.88
C ASP A 279 -21.72 7.18 -17.89
N ALA A 280 -20.49 6.95 -17.43
CA ALA A 280 -19.33 6.73 -18.28
C ALA A 280 -19.45 5.45 -19.13
N ALA A 281 -20.00 4.37 -18.56
CA ALA A 281 -20.25 3.13 -19.29
C ALA A 281 -21.31 3.31 -20.39
N ARG A 282 -22.41 4.02 -20.08
CA ARG A 282 -23.46 4.37 -21.07
C ARG A 282 -22.90 5.27 -22.17
N ALA A 283 -22.07 6.24 -21.82
CA ALA A 283 -21.41 7.14 -22.77
C ALA A 283 -20.23 6.48 -23.52
N ARG A 284 -19.86 5.24 -23.18
CA ARG A 284 -18.67 4.53 -23.70
C ARG A 284 -17.37 5.34 -23.55
N ASP A 285 -17.28 6.15 -22.49
CA ASP A 285 -16.07 6.93 -22.18
C ASP A 285 -15.06 6.05 -21.45
N ALA A 286 -14.16 5.45 -22.22
CA ALA A 286 -13.13 4.56 -21.70
C ALA A 286 -12.16 5.26 -20.71
N ARG A 287 -11.99 6.58 -20.77
CA ARG A 287 -11.09 7.30 -19.84
C ARG A 287 -11.75 7.51 -18.49
N ARG A 288 -13.00 7.98 -18.46
CA ARG A 288 -13.77 8.13 -17.22
C ARG A 288 -13.96 6.78 -16.54
N LEU A 289 -14.35 5.76 -17.31
CA LEU A 289 -14.49 4.40 -16.79
C LEU A 289 -13.14 3.83 -16.34
N GLY A 290 -12.06 4.08 -17.09
CA GLY A 290 -10.70 3.69 -16.73
C GLY A 290 -10.24 4.26 -15.40
N LEU A 291 -10.49 5.55 -15.14
CA LEU A 291 -10.16 6.19 -13.85
C LEU A 291 -10.86 5.49 -12.71
N LEU A 292 -12.17 5.29 -12.83
CA LEU A 292 -13.00 4.68 -11.80
C LEU A 292 -12.59 3.23 -11.53
N LEU A 293 -12.37 2.43 -12.58
CA LEU A 293 -11.91 1.06 -12.43
C LEU A 293 -10.50 0.98 -11.84
N CYS A 294 -9.57 1.83 -12.25
CA CYS A 294 -8.24 1.88 -11.63
C CYS A 294 -8.33 2.21 -10.13
N VAL A 295 -9.18 3.15 -9.73
CA VAL A 295 -9.39 3.47 -8.31
C VAL A 295 -9.98 2.28 -7.56
N LEU A 296 -11.05 1.66 -8.06
CA LEU A 296 -11.69 0.52 -7.39
C LEU A 296 -10.76 -0.70 -7.29
N VAL A 297 -10.07 -1.02 -8.38
CA VAL A 297 -9.07 -2.12 -8.40
C VAL A 297 -7.90 -1.79 -7.49
N GLY A 298 -7.41 -0.55 -7.49
CA GLY A 298 -6.34 -0.10 -6.60
C GLY A 298 -6.71 -0.21 -5.12
N LEU A 299 -7.93 0.20 -4.75
CA LEU A 299 -8.46 0.04 -3.39
C LEU A 299 -8.58 -1.44 -2.99
N GLY A 300 -9.11 -2.29 -3.87
CA GLY A 300 -9.27 -3.71 -3.62
C GLY A 300 -7.92 -4.43 -3.49
N ALA A 301 -6.99 -4.16 -4.40
CA ALA A 301 -5.66 -4.75 -4.37
C ALA A 301 -4.85 -4.25 -3.16
N ASN A 302 -4.99 -2.98 -2.76
CA ASN A 302 -4.34 -2.46 -1.57
C ASN A 302 -4.87 -3.13 -0.30
N ALA A 303 -6.19 -3.29 -0.19
CA ALA A 303 -6.81 -4.00 0.93
C ALA A 303 -6.39 -5.46 0.98
N ALA A 304 -6.31 -6.14 -0.16
CA ALA A 304 -5.84 -7.51 -0.24
C ALA A 304 -4.36 -7.63 0.16
N ALA A 305 -3.49 -6.79 -0.39
CA ALA A 305 -2.07 -6.81 -0.10
C ALA A 305 -1.75 -6.51 1.37
N THR A 306 -2.45 -5.54 1.97
CA THR A 306 -2.18 -5.11 3.35
C THR A 306 -2.92 -5.95 4.39
N GLY A 307 -4.16 -6.37 4.10
CA GLY A 307 -4.95 -7.22 5.01
C GLY A 307 -4.55 -8.69 4.98
N ALA A 308 -4.23 -9.26 3.81
CA ALA A 308 -3.92 -10.70 3.72
C ALA A 308 -2.47 -11.03 4.09
N LEU A 309 -1.53 -10.08 3.97
CA LEU A 309 -0.10 -10.33 4.17
C LEU A 309 0.46 -9.67 5.45
N SER A 310 -0.31 -8.80 6.10
CA SER A 310 0.09 -8.07 7.31
C SER A 310 -1.11 -7.86 8.23
N ARG A 311 -0.92 -7.19 9.37
CA ARG A 311 -2.02 -6.80 10.25
C ARG A 311 -2.93 -5.78 9.55
N SER A 312 -4.24 -5.92 9.70
CA SER A 312 -5.15 -4.88 9.22
C SER A 312 -5.07 -3.64 10.11
N HIS A 313 -4.79 -2.49 9.50
CA HIS A 313 -4.72 -1.18 10.16
C HIS A 313 -5.53 -0.15 9.39
N ASP A 314 -6.13 0.78 10.11
CA ASP A 314 -6.92 1.87 9.56
C ASP A 314 -6.11 2.70 8.55
N ARG A 315 -4.82 2.93 8.82
CA ARG A 315 -3.92 3.67 7.93
C ARG A 315 -3.86 3.12 6.51
N TYR A 316 -3.90 1.80 6.36
CA TYR A 316 -3.58 1.15 5.09
C TYR A 316 -4.63 1.41 4.03
N GLN A 317 -5.91 1.47 4.40
CA GLN A 317 -6.95 1.83 3.44
C GLN A 317 -7.21 3.34 3.44
N ALA A 318 -7.04 4.03 4.58
CA ALA A 318 -7.18 5.47 4.66
C ALA A 318 -6.25 6.22 3.70
N ARG A 319 -5.01 5.74 3.51
CA ARG A 319 -4.03 6.36 2.59
C ARG A 319 -4.46 6.42 1.13
N ILE A 320 -5.40 5.57 0.72
CA ILE A 320 -5.83 5.43 -0.69
C ILE A 320 -7.33 5.69 -0.90
N ALA A 321 -8.16 5.49 0.12
CA ALA A 321 -9.62 5.60 0.01
C ALA A 321 -10.12 6.98 -0.44
N TRP A 322 -9.36 8.04 -0.14
CA TRP A 322 -9.68 9.40 -0.57
C TRP A 322 -9.66 9.59 -2.10
N LEU A 323 -9.14 8.61 -2.86
CA LEU A 323 -9.31 8.59 -4.32
C LEU A 323 -10.77 8.44 -4.75
N LEU A 324 -11.66 7.88 -3.92
CA LEU A 324 -13.08 7.75 -4.23
C LEU A 324 -13.77 9.11 -4.48
N PRO A 325 -13.76 10.06 -3.53
CA PRO A 325 -14.33 11.39 -3.78
C PRO A 325 -13.59 12.14 -4.89
N LEU A 326 -12.25 12.01 -5.00
CA LEU A 326 -11.50 12.62 -6.11
C LEU A 326 -11.98 12.10 -7.47
N ALA A 327 -12.05 10.78 -7.64
CA ALA A 327 -12.44 10.15 -8.89
C ALA A 327 -13.90 10.42 -9.23
N GLY A 328 -14.79 10.43 -8.23
CA GLY A 328 -16.17 10.88 -8.39
C GLY A 328 -16.21 12.31 -8.97
N LEU A 329 -15.55 13.27 -8.32
CA LEU A 329 -15.51 14.66 -8.78
C LEU A 329 -14.95 14.81 -10.20
N LEU A 330 -13.83 14.14 -10.51
CA LEU A 330 -13.20 14.22 -11.82
C LEU A 330 -14.04 13.53 -12.91
N ALA A 331 -14.66 12.40 -12.59
CA ALA A 331 -15.51 11.68 -13.52
C ALA A 331 -16.83 12.40 -13.77
N TRP A 332 -17.33 13.24 -12.86
CA TRP A 332 -18.54 14.05 -13.09
C TRP A 332 -18.28 15.33 -13.90
N ARG A 333 -17.04 15.83 -13.94
CA ARG A 333 -16.67 16.94 -14.84
C ARG A 333 -16.74 16.47 -16.29
N ARG A 334 -17.91 16.66 -16.92
CA ARG A 334 -18.03 16.59 -18.38
C ARG A 334 -17.06 17.63 -18.95
N GLY A 335 -16.10 17.18 -19.76
CA GLY A 335 -15.13 18.09 -20.37
C GLY A 335 -15.88 19.22 -21.06
N VAL A 336 -15.57 20.47 -20.71
CA VAL A 336 -15.95 21.59 -21.55
C VAL A 336 -15.39 21.27 -22.93
N PRO A 337 -16.21 21.24 -24.00
CA PRO A 337 -15.69 21.15 -25.35
C PRO A 337 -14.67 22.28 -25.47
N VAL A 338 -13.40 21.96 -25.68
CA VAL A 338 -12.45 22.96 -26.15
C VAL A 338 -12.99 23.29 -27.53
N ALA A 339 -13.83 24.32 -27.61
CA ALA A 339 -14.27 24.88 -28.87
C ALA A 339 -12.99 25.07 -29.67
N ALA A 340 -12.91 24.41 -30.83
CA ALA A 340 -11.91 24.73 -31.81
C ALA A 340 -12.03 26.24 -32.02
N VAL A 341 -11.06 26.98 -31.49
CA VAL A 341 -10.80 28.34 -31.93
C VAL A 341 -10.42 28.15 -33.38
N ARG A 342 -11.44 28.22 -34.25
CA ARG A 342 -11.27 28.29 -35.68
C ARG A 342 -10.34 29.47 -35.94
N ASP A 343 -9.36 29.21 -36.80
CA ASP A 343 -8.56 30.21 -37.49
C ASP A 343 -9.46 31.12 -38.34
N GLU A 344 -10.23 31.99 -37.69
CA GLU A 344 -10.84 33.16 -38.30
C GLU A 344 -10.16 34.40 -37.72
N ALA A 345 -8.93 34.62 -38.17
CA ALA A 345 -8.31 35.93 -38.10
C ALA A 345 -7.35 36.16 -39.29
N ILE A 346 -7.91 36.82 -40.30
CA ILE A 346 -7.28 37.90 -41.06
C ILE A 346 -6.37 37.46 -42.23
N GLY A 347 -7.04 37.31 -43.38
CA GLY A 347 -6.77 37.98 -44.65
C GLY A 347 -5.33 38.40 -44.96
N ASP A 348 -4.77 37.73 -45.96
CA ASP A 348 -3.68 38.16 -46.81
C ASP A 348 -3.94 39.57 -47.40
N PRO A 349 -3.16 40.60 -47.06
CA PRO A 349 -3.15 41.84 -47.80
C PRO A 349 -1.98 41.77 -48.78
N LEU A 350 -2.20 41.22 -49.98
CA LEU A 350 -1.44 41.50 -51.22
C LEU A 350 -1.81 40.47 -52.32
N ARG A 351 -3.02 40.60 -52.90
CA ARG A 351 -3.30 40.23 -54.30
C ARG A 351 -4.38 41.12 -54.89
#